data_AF-A0A396R0B6-F1
#
_entry.id   AF-A0A396R0B6-F1
#
_cell.length_a   1.000
_cell.length_b   1.000
_cell.length_c   1.000
_cell.angle_alpha   90.00
_cell.angle_beta   90.00
_cell.angle_gamma   90.00
#
_symmetry.space_group_name_H-M   'P 1'
#
loop_
_entity.id
_entity.type
_entity.pdbx_description
1 polymer ?
#
loop_
_entity_poly.entity_id
_entity_poly.type
_entity_poly.pdbx_seq_one_letter_code
_entity_poly.pdbx_strand_id
1 'polypeptide(L)'
;MVYVDFDNDGQLELLTLSPFHGDTVSIYQLQADHYVKVWEAKEKYPFLHAIDQAVIRNKGYAFIGNREGERALMAVSFDFGTGSYKTDILDHGAGPANVMYFQDRANTDGYLFASNRESDEVAVYKLNAEE
;
A
#
# COMPACT_ATOMS: atom_id res chain seq x y z
N MET A 1 2.58 -6.12 7.53
CA MET A 1 1.17 -5.75 7.77
C MET A 1 1.13 -4.29 8.20
N VAL A 2 0.04 -3.58 7.95
CA VAL A 2 -0.15 -2.19 8.38
C VAL A 2 -1.58 -1.98 8.86
N TYR A 3 -1.78 -0.95 9.67
CA TYR A 3 -3.10 -0.47 10.10
C TYR A 3 -3.31 0.94 9.55
N VAL A 4 -4.43 1.17 8.87
CA VAL A 4 -4.80 2.49 8.36
C VAL A 4 -6.32 2.54 8.26
N ASP A 5 -6.90 3.71 8.51
CA ASP A 5 -8.32 4.00 8.27
C ASP A 5 -8.45 4.32 6.77
N PHE A 6 -8.89 3.33 6.00
CA PHE A 6 -9.00 3.44 4.55
C PHE A 6 -10.31 4.12 4.12
N ASP A 7 -11.43 3.76 4.76
CA ASP A 7 -12.77 4.21 4.40
C ASP A 7 -13.25 5.43 5.22
N ASN A 8 -12.39 5.97 6.08
CA ASN A 8 -12.63 7.16 6.92
C ASN A 8 -13.80 7.00 7.90
N ASP A 9 -14.08 5.78 8.37
CA ASP A 9 -15.09 5.52 9.41
C ASP A 9 -14.57 5.72 10.85
N GLY A 10 -13.26 5.98 11.00
CA GLY A 10 -12.58 6.20 12.27
C GLY A 10 -12.05 4.92 12.93
N GLN A 11 -12.24 3.75 12.31
CA GLN A 11 -11.65 2.48 12.72
C GLN A 11 -10.51 2.10 11.77
N LEU A 12 -9.43 1.54 12.33
CA LEU A 12 -8.31 1.09 11.52
C LEU A 12 -8.59 -0.29 10.93
N GLU A 13 -8.40 -0.45 9.63
CA GLU A 13 -8.35 -1.77 9.00
C GLU A 13 -6.93 -2.33 8.93
N LEU A 14 -6.85 -3.65 8.99
CA LEU A 14 -5.60 -4.39 8.91
C LEU A 14 -5.36 -4.84 7.47
N LEU A 15 -4.31 -4.33 6.84
CA LEU A 15 -3.80 -4.86 5.57
C LEU A 15 -2.68 -5.87 5.82
N THR A 16 -2.79 -7.03 5.15
CA THR A 16 -1.84 -8.14 5.25
C THR A 16 -1.29 -8.55 3.89
N LEU A 17 -0.07 -9.10 3.92
CA LEU A 17 0.56 -9.82 2.82
C LEU A 17 0.56 -11.29 3.25
N SER A 18 -0.20 -12.13 2.55
CA SER A 18 -0.51 -13.48 3.00
C SER A 18 -0.24 -14.53 1.90
N PRO A 19 0.25 -15.73 2.28
CA PRO A 19 0.98 -16.01 3.53
C PRO A 19 2.17 -15.05 3.73
N PHE A 20 2.96 -15.17 4.79
CA PHE A 20 4.10 -14.27 5.01
C PHE A 20 5.01 -14.21 3.76
N HIS A 21 5.12 -13.02 3.16
CA HIS A 21 5.81 -12.77 1.88
C HIS A 21 5.25 -13.55 0.67
N GLY A 22 3.98 -13.94 0.74
CA GLY A 22 3.24 -14.62 -0.31
C GLY A 22 2.82 -13.68 -1.44
N ASP A 23 1.66 -13.95 -2.03
CA ASP A 23 1.20 -13.27 -3.24
C ASP A 23 -0.14 -12.53 -3.08
N THR A 24 -0.73 -12.60 -1.89
CA THR A 24 -2.09 -12.14 -1.65
C THR A 24 -2.11 -10.92 -0.72
N VAL A 25 -2.64 -9.82 -1.22
CA VAL A 25 -2.99 -8.64 -0.42
C VAL A 25 -4.43 -8.78 0.07
N SER A 26 -4.66 -8.68 1.38
CA SER A 26 -6.00 -8.77 1.99
C SER A 26 -6.19 -7.69 3.05
N ILE A 27 -7.42 -7.18 3.14
CA ILE A 27 -7.84 -6.21 4.14
C ILE A 27 -8.87 -6.84 5.07
N TYR A 28 -8.72 -6.57 6.36
CA TYR A 28 -9.58 -7.07 7.42
C TYR A 28 -10.09 -5.90 8.28
N GLN A 29 -11.36 -5.93 8.63
CA GLN A 29 -11.97 -5.03 9.60
C GLN A 29 -12.12 -5.73 10.95
N LEU A 30 -11.93 -5.00 12.04
CA LEU A 30 -12.24 -5.48 13.37
C LEU A 30 -13.76 -5.42 13.57
N GLN A 31 -14.40 -6.59 13.68
CA GLN A 31 -15.84 -6.70 13.97
C GLN A 31 -16.02 -7.34 15.34
N ALA A 32 -16.59 -6.58 16.28
CA ALA A 32 -16.66 -6.93 17.69
C ALA A 32 -15.29 -7.26 18.31
N ASP A 33 -14.87 -8.52 18.30
CA ASP A 33 -13.66 -9.02 18.95
C ASP A 33 -12.69 -9.76 18.00
N HIS A 34 -12.98 -9.82 16.70
CA HIS A 34 -12.14 -10.52 15.74
C HIS A 34 -12.05 -9.80 14.39
N TYR A 35 -10.96 -10.07 13.66
CA TYR A 35 -10.75 -9.53 12.32
C TYR A 35 -11.47 -10.38 11.27
N VAL A 36 -12.30 -9.74 10.46
CA VAL A 36 -13.02 -10.36 9.33
C VAL A 36 -12.42 -9.85 8.04
N LYS A 37 -12.07 -10.75 7.11
CA LYS A 37 -11.59 -10.36 5.78
C LYS A 37 -12.73 -9.70 5.02
N VAL A 38 -12.57 -8.44 4.65
CA VAL A 38 -13.58 -7.67 3.90
C VAL A 38 -13.20 -7.48 2.44
N TRP A 39 -11.91 -7.63 2.11
CA TRP A 39 -11.43 -7.48 0.74
C TRP A 39 -10.15 -8.28 0.49
N GLU A 40 -9.98 -8.70 -0.76
CA GLU A 40 -8.77 -9.32 -1.27
C GLU A 40 -8.49 -8.78 -2.68
N ALA A 41 -7.23 -8.44 -2.96
CA ALA A 41 -6.84 -8.06 -4.31
C ALA A 41 -7.08 -9.22 -5.28
N LYS A 42 -7.70 -8.92 -6.42
CA LYS A 42 -7.95 -9.93 -7.47
C LYS A 42 -6.65 -10.46 -8.06
N GLU A 43 -5.72 -9.54 -8.31
CA GLU A 43 -4.40 -9.86 -8.84
C GLU A 43 -3.51 -10.47 -7.75
N LYS A 44 -2.64 -11.40 -8.17
CA LYS A 44 -1.63 -12.03 -7.33
C LYS A 44 -0.26 -11.46 -7.67
N TYR A 45 0.50 -11.11 -6.64
CA TYR A 45 1.79 -10.44 -6.79
C TYR A 45 2.88 -11.28 -6.14
N PRO A 46 3.62 -12.12 -6.87
CA PRO A 46 4.55 -13.05 -6.24
C PRO A 46 5.63 -12.33 -5.44
N PHE A 47 5.90 -12.87 -4.25
CA PHE A 47 6.90 -12.37 -3.32
C PHE A 47 6.63 -10.91 -2.87
N LEU A 48 5.45 -10.65 -2.32
CA LEU A 48 5.11 -9.40 -1.62
C LEU A 48 6.12 -9.17 -0.48
N HIS A 49 6.67 -7.95 -0.35
CA HIS A 49 7.73 -7.71 0.62
C HIS A 49 7.69 -6.30 1.22
N ALA A 50 7.83 -5.28 0.39
CA ALA A 50 7.83 -3.91 0.87
C ALA A 50 6.42 -3.50 1.28
N ILE A 51 6.30 -2.86 2.44
CA ILE A 51 5.02 -2.37 2.94
C ILE A 51 5.21 -1.14 3.82
N ASP A 52 4.40 -0.12 3.60
CA ASP A 52 4.23 1.03 4.49
C ASP A 52 2.81 1.60 4.34
N GLN A 53 2.40 2.53 5.22
CA GLN A 53 1.12 3.20 5.14
C GLN A 53 1.26 4.71 5.34
N ALA A 54 0.30 5.45 4.81
CA ALA A 54 0.18 6.88 5.05
C ALA A 54 -1.27 7.37 4.96
N VAL A 55 -1.56 8.45 5.67
CA VAL A 55 -2.75 9.26 5.41
C VAL A 55 -2.32 10.49 4.62
N ILE A 56 -2.83 10.62 3.39
CA ILE A 56 -2.49 11.70 2.47
C ILE A 56 -3.79 12.45 2.16
N ARG A 57 -3.88 13.73 2.55
CA ARG A 57 -5.07 14.58 2.37
C ARG A 57 -6.36 13.89 2.86
N ASN A 58 -6.35 13.36 4.09
CA ASN A 58 -7.46 12.64 4.72
C ASN A 58 -7.92 11.38 3.93
N LYS A 59 -7.02 10.76 3.18
CA LYS A 59 -7.28 9.47 2.56
C LYS A 59 -6.19 8.48 2.96
N GLY A 60 -6.60 7.31 3.43
CA GLY A 60 -5.70 6.23 3.80
C GLY A 60 -5.12 5.51 2.58
N TYR A 61 -3.81 5.28 2.62
CA TYR A 61 -3.07 4.53 1.62
C TYR A 61 -2.17 3.49 2.29
N ALA A 62 -2.02 2.35 1.65
CA ALA A 62 -0.92 1.42 1.91
C ALA A 62 -0.08 1.27 0.65
N PHE A 63 1.23 1.39 0.78
CA PHE A 63 2.18 1.18 -0.31
C PHE A 63 2.77 -0.21 -0.19
N ILE A 64 2.74 -0.95 -1.29
CA ILE A 64 3.14 -2.36 -1.31
C ILE A 64 4.04 -2.59 -2.52
N GLY A 65 5.08 -3.40 -2.36
CA GLY A 65 5.88 -3.84 -3.48
C GLY A 65 6.19 -5.33 -3.44
N ASN A 66 6.28 -5.92 -4.63
CA ASN A 66 6.61 -7.33 -4.81
C ASN A 66 7.96 -7.48 -5.54
N ARG A 67 8.65 -8.60 -5.34
CA ARG A 67 10.05 -8.78 -5.81
C ARG A 67 10.22 -9.78 -6.94
N GLU A 68 9.14 -10.45 -7.34
CA GLU A 68 9.11 -11.35 -8.49
C GLU A 68 8.08 -10.90 -9.54
N GLY A 69 7.96 -11.62 -10.65
CA GLY A 69 7.07 -11.24 -11.74
C GLY A 69 7.35 -9.82 -12.25
N GLU A 70 6.31 -8.99 -12.28
CA GLU A 70 6.37 -7.59 -12.74
C GLU A 70 7.10 -6.64 -11.79
N ARG A 71 7.46 -7.09 -10.58
CA ARG A 71 8.18 -6.30 -9.56
C ARG A 71 7.54 -4.93 -9.31
N ALA A 72 6.22 -4.92 -9.19
CA ALA A 72 5.40 -3.73 -9.10
C ALA A 72 5.59 -3.02 -7.76
N LEU A 73 5.50 -1.69 -7.83
CA LEU A 73 5.21 -0.81 -6.70
C LEU A 73 3.77 -0.34 -6.82
N MET A 74 3.00 -0.46 -5.74
CA MET A 74 1.54 -0.30 -5.77
C MET A 74 1.05 0.54 -4.59
N ALA A 75 -0.08 1.20 -4.79
CA ALA A 75 -0.87 1.81 -3.72
C ALA A 75 -2.20 1.07 -3.58
N VAL A 76 -2.60 0.77 -2.35
CA VAL A 76 -3.94 0.31 -1.99
C VAL A 76 -4.67 1.46 -1.32
N SER A 77 -5.91 1.71 -1.71
CA SER A 77 -6.77 2.73 -1.08
C SER A 77 -8.25 2.37 -1.21
N PHE A 78 -9.10 3.03 -0.41
CA PHE A 78 -10.55 2.98 -0.61
C PHE A 78 -10.97 3.94 -1.73
N ASP A 79 -11.84 3.45 -2.62
CA ASP A 79 -12.53 4.25 -3.62
C ASP A 79 -13.95 4.52 -3.15
N PHE A 80 -14.19 5.76 -2.70
CA PHE A 80 -15.49 6.24 -2.23
C PHE A 80 -16.57 6.25 -3.32
N GLY A 81 -16.19 6.34 -4.60
CA GLY A 81 -17.15 6.31 -5.70
C GLY A 81 -17.74 4.92 -5.92
N THR A 82 -16.94 3.88 -5.71
CA THR A 82 -17.38 2.48 -5.84
C THR A 82 -17.75 1.82 -4.50
N GLY A 83 -17.36 2.43 -3.37
CA GLY A 83 -17.56 1.87 -2.04
C GLY A 83 -16.71 0.61 -1.80
N SER A 84 -15.53 0.54 -2.40
CA SER A 84 -14.66 -0.63 -2.31
C SER A 84 -13.18 -0.25 -2.35
N TYR A 85 -12.31 -1.20 -1.99
CA TYR A 85 -10.86 -1.02 -2.06
C TYR A 85 -10.36 -1.28 -3.48
N LYS A 86 -9.31 -0.56 -3.86
CA LYS A 86 -8.63 -0.69 -5.15
C LYS A 86 -7.11 -0.75 -5.00
N THR A 87 -6.47 -1.24 -6.05
CA THR A 87 -5.01 -1.22 -6.23
C THR A 87 -4.68 -0.34 -7.43
N ASP A 88 -3.79 0.62 -7.25
CA ASP A 88 -3.23 1.45 -8.32
C ASP A 88 -1.74 1.10 -8.46
N ILE A 89 -1.28 0.78 -9.66
CA ILE A 89 0.15 0.52 -9.92
C ILE A 89 0.88 1.87 -10.08
N LEU A 90 1.92 2.08 -9.27
CA LEU A 90 2.74 3.29 -9.30
C LEU A 90 3.97 3.13 -10.20
N ASP A 91 4.55 1.92 -10.23
CA ASP A 91 5.73 1.62 -11.04
C ASP A 91 5.85 0.11 -11.30
N HIS A 92 6.58 -0.25 -12.35
CA HIS A 92 6.93 -1.62 -12.73
C HIS A 92 8.44 -1.81 -12.72
N GLY A 93 8.91 -3.02 -12.43
CA GLY A 93 10.35 -3.31 -12.40
C GLY A 93 11.10 -2.80 -11.17
N ALA A 94 10.43 -2.11 -10.24
CA ALA A 94 11.02 -1.52 -9.03
C ALA A 94 11.60 -2.59 -8.09
N GLY A 95 10.85 -3.63 -7.77
CA GLY A 95 11.31 -4.72 -6.89
C GLY A 95 11.82 -4.25 -5.51
N PRO A 96 11.06 -3.41 -4.78
CA PRO A 96 11.54 -2.85 -3.53
C PRO A 96 11.65 -3.90 -2.42
N ALA A 97 12.73 -3.84 -1.64
CA ALA A 97 12.85 -4.57 -0.38
C ALA A 97 12.16 -3.83 0.78
N ASN A 98 12.13 -2.49 0.72
CA ASN A 98 11.43 -1.65 1.68
C ASN A 98 10.89 -0.40 0.97
N VAL A 99 9.76 0.11 1.46
CA VAL A 99 9.19 1.40 1.06
C VAL A 99 8.93 2.23 2.32
N MET A 100 9.04 3.54 2.19
CA MET A 100 8.76 4.48 3.27
C MET A 100 8.12 5.75 2.73
N TYR A 101 6.94 6.10 3.25
CA TYR A 101 6.33 7.39 3.00
C TYR A 101 6.95 8.45 3.93
N PHE A 102 7.19 9.63 3.38
CA PHE A 102 7.67 10.78 4.10
C PHE A 102 6.98 12.05 3.59
N GLN A 103 6.50 12.87 4.51
CA GLN A 103 6.02 14.21 4.21
C GLN A 103 6.95 15.24 4.83
N ASP A 104 7.41 16.18 4.02
CA ASP A 104 8.16 17.31 4.51
C ASP A 104 7.26 18.17 5.42
N ARG A 105 7.77 18.65 6.55
CA ARG A 105 6.98 19.53 7.43
C ARG A 105 6.83 20.93 6.86
N ALA A 106 7.73 21.34 5.97
CA ALA A 106 7.73 22.66 5.34
C ALA A 106 6.87 22.72 4.06
N ASN A 107 6.51 21.57 3.48
CA ASN A 107 5.78 21.48 2.23
C ASN A 107 4.68 20.41 2.32
N THR A 108 3.53 20.62 1.69
CA THR A 108 2.44 19.64 1.65
C THR A 108 2.74 18.42 0.76
N ASP A 109 3.84 18.45 0.00
CA ASP A 109 4.25 17.36 -0.88
C ASP A 109 4.63 16.09 -0.10
N GLY A 110 4.07 14.96 -0.52
CA GLY A 110 4.40 13.63 -0.02
C GLY A 110 5.40 12.92 -0.93
N TYR A 111 6.34 12.19 -0.33
CA TYR A 111 7.36 11.42 -1.03
C TYR A 111 7.29 9.96 -0.61
N LEU A 112 7.47 9.05 -1.56
CA LEU A 112 7.64 7.63 -1.29
C LEU A 112 9.06 7.24 -1.68
N PHE A 113 9.81 6.69 -0.72
CA PHE A 113 11.14 6.14 -0.93
C PHE A 113 11.01 4.64 -1.17
N ALA A 114 11.67 4.12 -2.19
CA ALA A 114 11.72 2.70 -2.49
C ALA A 114 13.19 2.24 -2.59
N SER A 115 13.54 1.22 -1.80
CA SER A 115 14.86 0.59 -1.84
C SER A 115 14.81 -0.62 -2.78
N ASN A 116 15.13 -0.39 -4.05
CA ASN A 116 14.96 -1.34 -5.15
C ASN A 116 16.12 -2.34 -5.16
N ARG A 117 15.91 -3.50 -4.53
CA ARG A 117 16.98 -4.49 -4.35
C ARG A 117 17.36 -5.20 -5.65
N GLU A 118 16.43 -5.33 -6.58
CA GLU A 118 16.68 -6.04 -7.83
C GLU A 118 17.37 -5.16 -8.90
N SER A 119 17.41 -3.82 -8.71
CA SER A 119 18.12 -2.87 -9.58
C SER A 119 19.31 -2.15 -8.92
N ASP A 120 19.56 -2.37 -7.63
CA ASP A 120 20.57 -1.66 -6.82
C ASP A 120 20.38 -0.13 -6.77
N GLU A 121 19.13 0.32 -6.80
CA GLU A 121 18.77 1.75 -6.79
C GLU A 121 17.91 2.13 -5.58
N VAL A 122 17.94 3.43 -5.25
CA VAL A 122 16.90 4.05 -4.42
C VAL A 122 16.11 5.00 -5.29
N ALA A 123 14.80 4.72 -5.41
CA ALA A 123 13.87 5.59 -6.12
C ALA A 123 13.11 6.48 -5.14
N VAL A 124 12.85 7.72 -5.54
CA VAL A 124 12.01 8.67 -4.80
C VAL A 124 10.89 9.11 -5.70
N TYR A 125 9.66 8.78 -5.31
CA TYR A 125 8.45 9.18 -6.02
C TYR A 125 7.85 10.39 -5.32
N LYS A 126 7.54 11.43 -6.08
CA LYS A 126 6.71 12.54 -5.59
C LYS A 126 5.25 12.16 -5.83
N LEU A 127 4.47 12.05 -4.75
CA LEU A 127 3.05 11.72 -4.83
C LEU A 127 2.24 12.99 -5.01
N ASN A 128 1.65 13.15 -6.19
CA ASN A 128 0.68 14.20 -6.45
C ASN A 128 -0.71 13.60 -6.17
N ALA A 129 -1.47 14.22 -5.28
CA ALA A 129 -2.88 13.87 -5.19
C ALA A 129 -3.61 14.49 -6.39
N GLU A 130 -4.40 13.67 -7.09
CA GLU A 130 -5.36 14.16 -8.09
C GLU A 130 -6.26 15.22 -7.45
N GLU A 131 -6.58 16.26 -8.21
CA GLU A 131 -7.45 17.39 -7.79
C GLU A 131 -8.90 16.97 -7.58
#